data_AF-A0A959F9I5-F1
#
_entry.id   AF-A0A959F9I5-F1
#
_cell.length_a   1.000
_cell.length_b   1.000
_cell.length_c   1.000
_cell.angle_alpha   90.00
_cell.angle_beta   90.00
_cell.angle_gamma   90.00
#
_symmetry.space_group_name_H-M   'P 1'
#
loop_
_entity.id
_entity.type
_entity.pdbx_description
1 polymer ?
#
loop_
_entity_poly.entity_id
_entity_poly.type
_entity_poly.pdbx_seq_one_letter_code
_entity_poly.pdbx_strand_id
1 'polypeptide(L)'
;GHPIAYLELPLAFLFLLLLNLIYFLLYFRKHQLALARLMNVPAIPDQFIVNSGAKAIPVPVEEVAYFIKLERTTFLLTSGGEQYVYDLPLERIIDQLDQQRFFQLNRQLIAHRNSILSYTATATRKLYIELEPSPARTIYVSKARVGDFTRWLASA
;
A
#
# COMPACT_ATOMS: atom_id res chain seq x y z
N GLY A 1 39.92 10.19 53.94
CA GLY A 1 39.24 9.11 53.22
C GLY A 1 37.94 9.66 52.68
N HIS A 2 37.77 9.64 51.35
CA HIS A 2 36.87 10.51 50.60
C HIS A 2 35.36 10.37 50.94
N PRO A 3 34.68 11.44 51.42
CA PRO A 3 33.24 11.45 51.68
C PRO A 3 32.36 11.60 50.43
N ILE A 4 32.95 11.62 49.23
CA ILE A 4 32.28 11.92 47.95
C ILE A 4 31.49 10.70 47.43
N ALA A 5 31.86 9.47 47.83
CA ALA A 5 31.28 8.23 47.30
C ALA A 5 29.79 7.99 47.67
N TYR A 6 29.28 8.61 48.74
CA TYR A 6 27.89 8.42 49.18
C TYR A 6 26.86 9.19 48.34
N LEU A 7 27.28 10.20 47.59
CA LEU A 7 26.39 11.01 46.74
C LEU A 7 26.26 10.46 45.31
N GLU A 8 27.21 9.64 44.85
CA GLU A 8 27.23 9.13 43.48
C GLU A 8 26.25 7.98 43.24
N LEU A 9 26.00 7.13 44.24
CA LEU A 9 25.06 6.02 44.14
C LEU A 9 23.59 6.46 43.96
N PRO A 10 23.06 7.43 44.74
CA PRO A 10 21.73 7.98 44.51
C PRO A 10 21.59 8.66 43.15
N LEU A 11 22.64 9.35 42.70
CA LEU A 11 22.65 10.04 41.41
C LEU A 11 22.61 9.04 40.23
N ALA A 12 23.39 7.96 40.31
CA ALA A 12 23.37 6.90 39.31
C ALA A 12 22.01 6.21 39.23
N PHE A 13 21.35 6.00 40.38
CA PHE A 13 20.00 5.43 40.42
C PHE A 13 18.97 6.38 39.80
N LEU A 14 19.06 7.69 40.08
CA LEU A 14 18.20 8.71 39.50
C LEU A 14 18.42 8.82 37.98
N PHE A 15 19.67 8.76 37.53
CA PHE A 15 20.01 8.74 36.12
C PHE A 15 19.47 7.48 35.42
N LEU A 16 19.59 6.31 36.04
CA LEU A 16 19.04 5.06 35.52
C LEU A 16 17.52 5.08 35.47
N LEU A 17 16.86 5.64 36.48
CA LEU A 17 15.41 5.88 36.47
C LEU A 17 15.01 6.85 35.36
N LEU A 18 15.76 7.93 35.14
CA LEU A 18 15.51 8.90 34.09
C LEU A 18 15.69 8.26 32.70
N LEU A 19 16.72 7.44 32.52
CA LEU A 19 16.96 6.70 31.27
C LEU A 19 15.87 5.66 31.01
N ASN A 20 15.43 4.94 32.05
CA ASN A 20 14.32 4.00 31.96
C ASN A 20 13.00 4.72 31.63
N LEU A 21 12.75 5.88 32.25
CA LEU A 21 11.58 6.72 31.99
C LEU A 21 11.59 7.26 30.55
N ILE A 22 12.72 7.76 30.06
CA ILE A 22 12.87 8.21 28.67
C ILE A 22 12.63 7.04 27.70
N TYR A 23 13.24 5.88 27.97
CA TYR A 23 13.04 4.68 27.16
C TYR A 23 11.56 4.26 27.13
N PHE A 24 10.91 4.23 28.29
CA PHE A 24 9.49 3.92 28.42
C PHE A 24 8.62 4.94 27.67
N LEU A 25 8.89 6.23 27.77
CA LEU A 25 8.16 7.28 27.06
C LEU A 25 8.31 7.16 25.53
N LEU A 26 9.52 6.91 25.03
CA LEU A 26 9.76 6.69 23.60
C LEU A 26 9.06 5.43 23.09
N TYR A 27 9.12 4.35 23.87
CA TYR A 27 8.42 3.11 23.58
C TYR A 27 6.89 3.30 23.58
N PHE A 28 6.37 4.01 24.58
CA PHE A 28 4.94 4.26 24.73
C PHE A 28 4.40 5.16 23.61
N ARG A 29 5.12 6.21 23.20
CA ARG A 29 4.75 7.05 22.04
C ARG A 29 4.69 6.23 20.74
N LYS A 30 5.63 5.30 20.53
CA LYS A 30 5.62 4.39 19.38
C LYS A 30 4.39 3.46 19.41
N HIS A 31 4.02 2.96 20.59
CA HIS A 31 2.87 2.06 20.75
C HIS A 31 1.51 2.76 20.60
N GLN A 32 1.37 4.00 21.06
CA GLN A 32 0.14 4.76 20.85
C GLN A 32 -0.17 5.00 19.36
N LEU A 33 0.86 5.20 18.54
CA LEU A 33 0.70 5.31 17.08
C LEU A 33 0.26 3.99 16.42
N ALA A 34 0.69 2.85 16.95
CA ALA A 34 0.26 1.54 16.46
C ALA A 34 -1.20 1.27 16.84
N LEU A 35 -1.61 1.57 18.07
CA LEU A 35 -2.99 1.40 18.53
C LEU A 35 -3.97 2.32 17.80
N ALA A 36 -3.58 3.58 17.54
CA ALA A 36 -4.39 4.52 16.76
C ALA A 36 -4.67 4.02 15.33
N ARG A 37 -3.71 3.33 14.68
CA ARG A 37 -3.92 2.70 13.36
C ARG A 37 -4.87 1.50 13.40
N LEU A 38 -4.86 0.74 14.49
CA LEU A 38 -5.76 -0.41 14.65
C LEU A 38 -7.20 0.04 14.91
N MET A 39 -7.39 1.16 15.62
CA MET A 39 -8.73 1.72 15.87
C MET A 39 -9.28 2.53 14.69
N ASN A 40 -8.41 3.06 13.82
CA ASN A 40 -8.81 3.75 12.60
C ASN A 40 -8.69 2.79 11.42
N VAL A 41 -9.67 1.89 11.26
CA VAL A 41 -9.81 1.12 10.01
C VAL A 41 -9.89 2.14 8.88
N PRO A 42 -8.91 2.20 7.97
CA PRO A 42 -8.96 3.18 6.89
C PRO A 42 -10.23 2.91 6.10
N ALA A 43 -11.14 3.88 6.08
CA ALA A 43 -12.30 3.81 5.23
C ALA A 43 -11.81 3.64 3.80
N ILE A 44 -12.34 2.63 3.10
CA ILE A 44 -12.06 2.43 1.69
C ILE A 44 -12.51 3.73 0.99
N PRO A 45 -11.61 4.46 0.32
CA PRO A 45 -11.97 5.73 -0.30
C PRO A 45 -12.97 5.48 -1.43
N ASP A 46 -13.95 6.37 -1.60
CA ASP A 46 -14.88 6.37 -2.74
C ASP A 46 -14.27 7.04 -4.00
N GLN A 47 -13.22 7.85 -3.80
CA GLN A 47 -12.50 8.55 -4.85
C GLN A 47 -11.02 8.71 -4.52
N PHE A 48 -10.18 8.70 -5.54
CA PHE A 48 -8.76 9.02 -5.46
C PHE A 48 -8.52 10.44 -5.91
N ILE A 49 -7.68 11.18 -5.19
CA ILE A 49 -7.30 12.53 -5.60
C ILE A 49 -5.98 12.43 -6.36
N VAL A 50 -5.98 12.89 -7.62
CA VAL A 50 -4.79 12.94 -8.47
C VAL A 50 -4.44 14.39 -8.82
N ASN A 51 -3.16 14.67 -9.00
CA ASN A 51 -2.69 16.01 -9.34
C ASN A 51 -2.39 16.10 -10.84
N SER A 52 -2.98 17.10 -11.50
CA SER A 52 -2.68 17.47 -12.88
C SER A 52 -2.25 18.93 -12.93
N GLY A 53 -0.94 19.14 -12.91
CA GLY A 53 -0.34 20.47 -12.76
C GLY A 53 -0.75 21.12 -11.43
N ALA A 54 -1.50 22.21 -11.50
CA ALA A 54 -2.00 22.94 -10.32
C ALA A 54 -3.41 22.50 -9.87
N LYS A 55 -4.04 21.53 -10.54
CA LYS A 55 -5.40 21.07 -10.25
C LYS A 55 -5.39 19.72 -9.55
N ALA A 56 -6.13 19.62 -8.45
CA ALA A 56 -6.51 18.35 -7.86
C ALA A 56 -7.79 17.86 -8.53
N ILE A 57 -7.75 16.65 -9.07
CA ILE A 57 -8.87 16.02 -9.79
C ILE A 57 -9.33 14.82 -8.96
N PRO A 58 -10.60 14.78 -8.52
CA PRO A 58 -11.17 13.58 -7.93
C PRO A 58 -11.48 12.57 -9.04
N VAL A 59 -10.98 11.34 -8.88
CA VAL A 59 -11.26 10.20 -9.75
C VAL A 59 -12.06 9.18 -8.94
N PRO A 60 -13.34 8.91 -9.29
CA PRO A 60 -14.13 7.88 -8.64
C PRO A 60 -13.45 6.51 -8.72
N VAL A 61 -13.58 5.70 -7.67
CA VAL A 61 -12.97 4.34 -7.62
C VAL A 61 -13.42 3.47 -8.78
N GLU A 62 -14.70 3.58 -9.16
CA GLU A 62 -15.29 2.81 -10.26
C GLU A 62 -14.74 3.21 -11.64
N GLU A 63 -14.18 4.41 -11.76
CA GLU A 63 -13.50 4.88 -12.97
C GLU A 63 -12.03 4.46 -13.02
N VAL A 64 -11.46 3.93 -11.94
CA VAL A 64 -10.07 3.47 -11.94
C VAL A 64 -9.98 2.12 -12.64
N ALA A 65 -9.21 2.05 -13.72
CA ALA A 65 -8.89 0.79 -14.39
C ALA A 65 -7.79 0.05 -13.64
N TYR A 66 -6.64 0.69 -13.42
CA TYR A 66 -5.52 0.09 -12.69
C TYR A 66 -4.52 1.13 -12.21
N PHE A 67 -3.73 0.72 -11.21
CA PHE A 67 -2.51 1.39 -10.81
C PHE A 67 -1.31 0.64 -11.37
N ILE A 68 -0.37 1.34 -11.98
CA ILE A 68 0.84 0.74 -12.55
C ILE A 68 2.09 1.49 -12.09
N LYS A 69 3.14 0.76 -11.73
CA LYS A 69 4.46 1.31 -11.41
C LYS A 69 5.34 1.20 -12.63
N LEU A 70 5.71 2.34 -13.19
CA LEU A 70 6.69 2.46 -14.26
C LEU A 70 7.94 3.11 -13.68
N GLU A 71 9.04 2.37 -13.71
CA GLU A 71 10.32 2.77 -13.09
C GLU A 71 10.18 3.09 -11.59
N ARG A 72 10.14 4.37 -11.23
CA ARG A 72 10.02 4.87 -9.85
C ARG A 72 8.71 5.59 -9.57
N THR A 73 7.83 5.68 -10.57
CA THR A 73 6.61 6.48 -10.51
C THR A 73 5.39 5.55 -10.58
N THR A 74 4.43 5.78 -9.69
CA THR A 74 3.13 5.13 -9.75
C THR A 74 2.19 5.99 -10.60
N PHE A 75 1.41 5.33 -11.44
CA PHE A 75 0.38 5.96 -12.24
C PHE A 75 -0.98 5.34 -11.91
N LEU A 76 -2.01 6.18 -11.93
CA LEU A 76 -3.42 5.78 -11.96
C LEU A 76 -3.89 5.91 -13.40
N LEU A 77 -4.44 4.84 -13.97
CA LEU A 77 -5.16 4.90 -15.24
C LEU A 77 -6.65 4.76 -15.02
N THR A 78 -7.43 5.62 -15.69
CA THR A 78 -8.88 5.55 -15.69
C THR A 78 -9.39 4.61 -16.79
N SER A 79 -10.63 4.14 -16.67
CA SER A 79 -11.34 3.38 -17.69
C SER A 79 -11.50 4.16 -19.01
N GLY A 80 -11.49 5.50 -18.94
CA GLY A 80 -11.48 6.39 -20.10
C GLY A 80 -10.12 6.54 -20.80
N GLY A 81 -9.05 5.92 -20.29
CA GLY A 81 -7.71 5.99 -20.87
C GLY A 81 -6.85 7.16 -20.39
N GLU A 82 -7.34 7.97 -19.46
CA GLU A 82 -6.54 9.05 -18.87
C GLU A 82 -5.51 8.48 -17.89
N GLN A 83 -4.31 9.05 -17.89
CA GLN A 83 -3.20 8.62 -17.05
C GLN A 83 -2.75 9.77 -16.15
N TYR A 84 -2.69 9.51 -14.84
CA TYR A 84 -2.29 10.47 -13.83
C TYR A 84 -1.12 9.94 -13.00
N VAL A 85 -0.20 10.82 -12.60
CA VAL A 85 0.82 10.48 -11.61
C VAL A 85 0.14 10.34 -10.25
N TYR A 86 0.48 9.27 -9.52
CA TYR A 86 -0.03 9.01 -8.19
C TYR A 86 1.11 9.00 -7.17
N ASP A 87 0.95 9.79 -6.10
CA ASP A 87 2.05 10.09 -5.17
C ASP A 87 2.41 8.92 -4.25
N LEU A 88 1.49 7.95 -4.09
CA LEU A 88 1.73 6.78 -3.24
C LEU A 88 2.38 5.63 -4.02
N PRO A 89 3.30 4.88 -3.38
CA PRO A 89 3.82 3.64 -3.96
C PRO A 89 2.74 2.54 -3.94
N LEU A 90 2.74 1.63 -4.92
CA LEU A 90 1.75 0.54 -5.04
C LEU A 90 1.56 -0.26 -3.74
N GLU A 91 2.64 -0.48 -2.99
CA GLU A 91 2.62 -1.21 -1.73
C GLU A 91 1.78 -0.52 -0.65
N ARG A 92 1.61 0.80 -0.72
CA ARG A 92 0.72 1.57 0.17
C ARG A 92 -0.69 1.70 -0.35
N ILE A 93 -0.85 1.62 -1.68
CA ILE A 93 -2.16 1.71 -2.31
C ILE A 93 -2.96 0.45 -2.01
N ILE A 94 -2.35 -0.73 -2.17
CA ILE A 94 -3.05 -2.01 -1.96
C ILE A 94 -3.68 -2.14 -0.55
N ASP A 95 -3.05 -1.56 0.47
CA ASP A 95 -3.55 -1.54 1.85
C ASP A 95 -4.82 -0.70 2.04
N GLN A 96 -5.11 0.21 1.10
CA GLN A 96 -6.24 1.14 1.13
C GLN A 96 -7.35 0.76 0.14
N LEU A 97 -7.13 -0.30 -0.65
CA LEU A 97 -8.08 -0.75 -1.66
C LEU A 97 -8.99 -1.84 -1.12
N ASP A 98 -10.21 -1.86 -1.65
CA ASP A 98 -11.12 -2.99 -1.51
C ASP A 98 -10.56 -4.20 -2.25
N GLN A 99 -10.20 -5.25 -1.51
CA GLN A 99 -9.62 -6.47 -2.07
C GLN A 99 -10.62 -7.30 -2.89
N GLN A 100 -11.93 -7.01 -2.81
CA GLN A 100 -12.93 -7.63 -3.69
C GLN A 100 -12.94 -6.96 -5.07
N ARG A 101 -12.69 -5.65 -5.11
CA ARG A 101 -12.69 -4.86 -6.35
C ARG A 101 -11.33 -4.79 -7.04
N PHE A 102 -10.24 -4.81 -6.27
CA PHE A 102 -8.88 -4.69 -6.79
C PHE A 102 -8.03 -5.92 -6.47
N PHE A 103 -7.19 -6.30 -7.44
CA PHE A 103 -6.21 -7.35 -7.27
C PHE A 103 -4.86 -6.93 -7.80
N GLN A 104 -3.82 -7.15 -7.00
CA GLN A 104 -2.45 -6.97 -7.44
C GLN A 104 -2.08 -8.08 -8.45
N LEU A 105 -2.09 -7.84 -9.76
CA LEU A 105 -1.73 -8.85 -10.76
C LEU A 105 -0.24 -9.25 -10.65
N ASN A 106 0.62 -8.28 -10.37
CA ASN A 106 2.04 -8.50 -10.07
C ASN A 106 2.61 -7.32 -9.25
N ARG A 107 3.91 -7.34 -8.92
CA ARG A 107 4.56 -6.29 -8.10
C ARG A 107 4.49 -4.88 -8.71
N GLN A 108 4.18 -4.76 -10.00
CA GLN A 108 4.13 -3.51 -10.74
C GLN A 108 2.70 -3.08 -11.11
N LEU A 109 1.67 -3.88 -10.84
CA LEU A 109 0.31 -3.54 -11.28
C LEU A 109 -0.78 -4.07 -10.35
N ILE A 110 -1.73 -3.19 -10.02
CA ILE A 110 -2.98 -3.50 -9.32
C ILE A 110 -4.13 -3.13 -10.24
N ALA A 111 -4.97 -4.10 -10.59
CA ALA A 111 -6.08 -3.92 -11.51
C ALA A 111 -7.41 -3.92 -10.78
N HIS A 112 -8.34 -3.06 -11.23
CA HIS A 112 -9.74 -3.16 -10.89
C HIS A 112 -10.37 -4.32 -11.67
N ARG A 113 -11.31 -5.04 -11.05
CA ARG A 113 -11.98 -6.19 -11.67
C ARG A 113 -12.64 -5.86 -13.01
N ASN A 114 -13.22 -4.67 -13.15
CA ASN A 114 -13.91 -4.26 -14.37
C ASN A 114 -12.94 -3.93 -15.52
N SER A 115 -11.64 -3.75 -15.24
CA SER A 115 -10.63 -3.51 -16.28
C SER A 115 -10.14 -4.80 -16.95
N ILE A 116 -10.47 -5.98 -16.40
CA ILE A 116 -9.99 -7.26 -16.93
C ILE A 116 -10.91 -7.71 -18.06
N LEU A 117 -10.39 -7.74 -19.29
CA LEU A 117 -11.10 -8.23 -20.46
C LEU A 117 -11.06 -9.76 -20.56
N SER A 118 -9.86 -10.32 -20.45
CA SER A 118 -9.64 -11.75 -20.62
C SER A 118 -8.35 -12.21 -19.93
N TYR A 119 -8.22 -13.54 -19.75
CA TYR A 119 -6.96 -14.14 -19.33
C TYR A 119 -6.69 -15.44 -20.08
N THR A 120 -5.43 -15.66 -20.46
CA THR A 120 -5.00 -16.86 -21.21
C THR A 120 -3.83 -17.56 -20.54
N ALA A 121 -3.90 -18.88 -20.42
CA ALA A 121 -2.80 -19.69 -19.90
C ALA A 121 -1.65 -19.77 -20.91
N THR A 122 -0.45 -19.45 -20.45
CA THR A 122 0.79 -19.56 -21.24
C THR A 122 1.43 -20.93 -21.07
N ALA A 123 2.36 -21.29 -21.96
CA ALA A 123 3.17 -22.51 -21.86
C ALA A 123 3.92 -22.65 -20.51
N THR A 124 4.24 -21.53 -19.85
CA THR A 124 4.94 -21.50 -18.56
C THR A 124 4.00 -21.60 -17.34
N ARG A 125 2.70 -21.88 -17.56
CA ARG A 125 1.63 -21.87 -16.54
C ARG A 125 1.45 -20.54 -15.82
N LYS A 126 1.92 -19.43 -16.39
CA LYS A 126 1.51 -18.07 -16.02
C LYS A 126 0.21 -17.72 -16.76
N LEU A 127 -0.57 -16.80 -16.22
CA LEU A 127 -1.69 -16.21 -16.96
C LEU A 127 -1.24 -14.90 -17.59
N TYR A 128 -1.46 -14.78 -18.89
CA TYR A 128 -1.48 -13.49 -19.59
C TYR A 128 -2.83 -12.83 -19.33
N ILE A 129 -2.82 -11.55 -18.98
CA ILE A 129 -4.05 -10.78 -18.68
C ILE A 129 -4.20 -9.67 -19.71
N GLU A 130 -5.37 -9.61 -20.35
CA GLU A 130 -5.78 -8.49 -21.19
C GLU A 130 -6.57 -7.49 -20.34
N LEU A 131 -6.16 -6.24 -20.41
CA LEU A 131 -6.76 -5.13 -19.67
C LEU A 131 -7.31 -4.09 -20.64
N GLU A 132 -8.36 -3.40 -20.21
CA GLU A 132 -8.89 -2.20 -20.84
C GLU A 132 -8.82 -1.03 -19.83
N PRO A 133 -8.12 0.06 -20.15
CA PRO A 133 -7.29 0.29 -21.34
C PRO A 133 -6.06 -0.62 -21.41
N SER A 134 -5.50 -0.84 -22.61
CA SER A 134 -4.33 -1.71 -22.76
C SER A 134 -3.04 -1.03 -22.27
N PRO A 135 -2.31 -1.63 -21.30
CA PRO A 135 -1.06 -1.08 -20.83
C PRO A 135 0.07 -1.26 -21.85
N ALA A 136 1.05 -0.35 -21.84
CA ALA A 136 2.23 -0.42 -22.71
C ALA A 136 3.08 -1.69 -22.53
N ARG A 137 2.89 -2.43 -21.43
CA ARG A 137 3.62 -3.67 -21.13
C ARG A 137 2.65 -4.81 -20.97
N THR A 138 3.01 -5.97 -21.53
CA THR A 138 2.28 -7.22 -21.37
C THR A 138 2.24 -7.61 -19.89
N ILE A 139 1.04 -7.88 -19.38
CA ILE A 139 0.82 -8.18 -17.96
C ILE A 139 0.66 -9.68 -17.75
N TYR A 140 1.37 -10.20 -16.76
CA TYR A 140 1.29 -11.60 -16.36
C TYR A 140 1.02 -11.74 -14.87
N VAL A 141 0.19 -12.73 -14.52
CA VAL A 141 0.08 -13.29 -13.17
C VAL A 141 0.99 -14.51 -13.08
N SER A 142 1.83 -14.54 -12.04
CA SER A 142 2.78 -15.65 -11.84
C SER A 142 2.04 -16.95 -11.50
N LYS A 143 2.63 -18.09 -11.88
CA LYS A 143 2.09 -19.44 -11.62
C LYS A 143 1.61 -19.63 -10.16
N ALA A 144 2.37 -19.11 -9.20
CA ALA A 144 2.05 -19.23 -7.77
C ALA A 144 0.77 -18.50 -7.37
N ARG A 145 0.37 -17.44 -8.10
CA ARG A 145 -0.80 -16.61 -7.78
C ARG A 145 -1.99 -16.85 -8.72
N VAL A 146 -1.86 -17.77 -9.67
CA VAL A 146 -2.94 -18.11 -10.61
C VAL A 146 -4.19 -18.56 -9.86
N GLY A 147 -4.05 -19.45 -8.87
CA GLY A 147 -5.19 -19.94 -8.09
C GLY A 147 -5.84 -18.87 -7.22
N ASP A 148 -5.08 -17.86 -6.78
CA ASP A 148 -5.64 -16.72 -6.03
C ASP A 148 -6.42 -15.80 -6.96
N PHE A 149 -5.84 -15.50 -8.12
CA PHE A 149 -6.46 -14.66 -9.14
C PHE A 149 -7.78 -15.25 -9.65
N THR A 150 -7.80 -16.53 -10.00
CA THR A 150 -9.02 -17.16 -10.55
C THR A 150 -10.13 -17.24 -9.52
N ARG A 151 -9.79 -17.53 -8.24
CA ARG A 151 -10.77 -17.50 -7.15
C ARG A 151 -11.32 -16.11 -6.90
N TRP A 152 -10.44 -15.10 -6.89
CA TRP A 152 -10.83 -13.70 -6.72
C TRP A 152 -11.75 -13.21 -7.84
N LEU A 153 -11.45 -13.54 -9.09
CA LEU A 153 -12.29 -13.13 -10.23
C LEU A 153 -13.66 -13.81 -10.21
N ALA A 154 -13.75 -15.04 -9.67
CA ALA A 154 -14.98 -15.79 -9.54
C ALA A 154 -15.82 -15.42 -8.30
N SER A 155 -15.25 -14.75 -7.29
CA SER A 155 -15.92 -14.45 -6.02
C SER A 155 -16.80 -13.19 -6.06
N ALA A 156 -17.33 -12.86 -7.24
CA ALA A 156 -18.08 -11.66 -7.51
C ALA A 156 -19.59 -11.79 -7.35
#